data_AF-A0A317VW88-F1
#
_entry.id   AF-A0A317VW88-F1
#
_cell.length_a   1.000
_cell.length_b   1.000
_cell.length_c   1.000
_cell.angle_alpha   90.00
_cell.angle_beta   90.00
_cell.angle_gamma   90.00
#
_symmetry.space_group_name_H-M   'P 1'
#
loop_
_entity.id
_entity.type
_entity.pdbx_description
1 polymer ?
#
loop_
_entity_poly.entity_id
_entity_poly.type
_entity_poly.pdbx_seq_one_letter_code
_entity_poly.pdbx_strand_id
1 'polypeptide(L)'
;MATESLLEYLTREAPPRLPNENILDEPDPLDPKYSFRDIETITSWFEFTYTTIMEQYSSILHTSTIIQNPMPTSPRLIRNESMFRRRFSEYVLPRIRRSLRAAFKNLPAEDSASRQLAEITFDVGSAAYYIDEDDTPGLAFFVPSDSFDSCPNRCPGELKVSWTWKSEWRYSTNPDCVRGYKEGLARLNYYMREHKARYGCILTEAEIVAVRRLEEDGHLAVSDAVDRSAHGEGVLTVCLVLWYMGMLAARSDWEL
;
A
#
# COMPACT_ATOMS: atom_id res chain seq x y z
N MET A 1 -3.98 -19.35 23.25
CA MET A 1 -4.54 -18.69 22.05
C MET A 1 -4.06 -19.44 20.84
N ALA A 2 -4.91 -19.68 19.84
CA ALA A 2 -4.50 -20.36 18.62
C ALA A 2 -3.57 -19.47 17.78
N THR A 3 -2.58 -20.08 17.14
CA THR A 3 -1.62 -19.42 16.23
C THR A 3 -1.74 -20.01 14.83
N GLU A 4 -1.37 -19.23 13.83
CA GLU A 4 -1.28 -19.63 12.42
C GLU A 4 0.04 -19.13 11.82
N SER A 5 0.41 -19.62 10.64
CA SER A 5 1.55 -19.07 9.90
C SER A 5 1.28 -17.63 9.45
N LEU A 6 2.33 -16.85 9.24
CA LEU A 6 2.21 -15.49 8.72
C LEU A 6 1.56 -15.46 7.34
N LEU A 7 1.84 -16.45 6.48
CA LEU A 7 1.18 -16.58 5.19
C LEU A 7 -0.33 -16.75 5.36
N GLU A 8 -0.78 -17.73 6.15
CA GLU A 8 -2.20 -17.97 6.41
C GLU A 8 -2.86 -16.73 7.01
N TYR A 9 -2.17 -16.06 7.93
CA TYR A 9 -2.65 -14.80 8.49
C TYR A 9 -2.90 -13.76 7.40
N LEU A 10 -1.99 -13.59 6.44
CA LEU A 10 -2.11 -12.58 5.40
C LEU A 10 -3.07 -12.96 4.26
N THR A 11 -3.37 -14.24 4.05
CA THR A 11 -4.11 -14.70 2.86
C THR A 11 -5.44 -15.40 3.14
N ARG A 12 -5.63 -16.02 4.31
CA ARG A 12 -6.83 -16.84 4.61
C ARG A 12 -8.11 -16.02 4.65
N GLU A 13 -8.05 -14.83 5.23
CA GLU A 13 -9.18 -13.93 5.37
C GLU A 13 -8.88 -12.59 4.68
N ALA A 14 -9.79 -12.15 3.82
CA ALA A 14 -9.70 -10.83 3.20
C ALA A 14 -10.50 -9.78 3.97
N PRO A 15 -10.09 -8.50 3.92
CA PRO A 15 -10.97 -7.40 4.29
C PRO A 15 -12.27 -7.48 3.48
N PRO A 16 -13.45 -7.33 4.10
CA PRO A 16 -14.70 -7.45 3.36
C PRO A 16 -14.81 -6.32 2.33
N ARG A 17 -15.51 -6.61 1.21
CA ARG A 17 -15.96 -5.55 0.29
C ARG A 17 -16.86 -4.61 1.06
N LEU A 18 -16.62 -3.31 0.92
CA LEU A 18 -17.42 -2.30 1.57
C LEU A 18 -18.55 -1.90 0.62
N PRO A 19 -19.82 -2.01 1.03
CA PRO A 19 -20.88 -1.42 0.24
C PRO A 19 -20.64 0.09 0.18
N ASN A 20 -20.92 0.70 -0.96
CA ASN A 20 -20.80 2.13 -1.16
C ASN A 20 -22.12 2.72 -1.67
N GLU A 21 -22.37 3.96 -1.28
CA GLU A 21 -23.40 4.83 -1.86
C GLU A 21 -22.66 6.06 -2.36
N ASN A 22 -22.56 6.22 -3.67
CA ASN A 22 -21.98 7.43 -4.24
C ASN A 22 -22.96 8.59 -4.01
N ILE A 23 -22.63 9.46 -3.05
CA ILE A 23 -23.44 10.62 -2.70
C ILE A 23 -22.77 11.91 -3.22
N LEU A 24 -21.50 11.86 -3.64
CA LEU A 24 -20.71 13.02 -4.05
C LEU A 24 -19.79 12.64 -5.22
N ASP A 25 -20.18 13.03 -6.44
CA ASP A 25 -19.26 13.17 -7.57
C ASP A 25 -18.56 14.53 -7.46
N GLU A 26 -17.72 14.69 -6.43
CA GLU A 26 -16.84 15.86 -6.36
C GLU A 26 -15.49 15.44 -6.97
N PRO A 27 -15.07 16.07 -8.09
CA PRO A 27 -13.70 15.91 -8.57
C PRO A 27 -12.75 16.35 -7.47
N ASP A 28 -11.60 15.68 -7.37
CA ASP A 28 -10.54 16.16 -6.49
C ASP A 28 -10.20 17.61 -6.90
N PRO A 29 -10.07 18.53 -5.93
CA PRO A 29 -9.66 19.89 -6.22
C PRO A 29 -8.27 19.87 -6.88
N LEU A 30 -8.08 20.71 -7.89
CA LEU A 30 -6.77 20.89 -8.53
C LEU A 30 -5.76 21.35 -7.48
N ASP A 31 -4.67 20.61 -7.35
CA ASP A 31 -3.55 20.95 -6.47
C ASP A 31 -2.41 21.56 -7.31
N PRO A 32 -1.85 22.73 -6.94
CA PRO A 32 -0.72 23.30 -7.66
C PRO A 32 0.59 22.49 -7.53
N LYS A 33 0.69 21.52 -6.59
CA LYS A 33 1.91 20.75 -6.30
C LYS A 33 2.14 19.57 -7.24
N TYR A 34 1.07 19.05 -7.84
CA TYR A 34 1.12 17.92 -8.76
C TYR A 34 0.03 18.02 -9.83
N SER A 35 0.32 17.46 -11.00
CA SER A 35 -0.60 17.42 -12.13
C SER A 35 -0.59 16.05 -12.77
N PHE A 36 -1.72 15.63 -13.35
CA PHE A 36 -1.78 14.45 -14.22
C PHE A 36 -0.75 14.49 -15.37
N ARG A 37 -0.29 15.70 -15.73
CA ARG A 37 0.73 15.94 -16.75
C ARG A 37 2.13 15.55 -16.29
N ASP A 38 2.37 15.47 -14.98
CA ASP A 38 3.64 15.05 -14.40
C ASP A 38 3.86 13.55 -14.57
N ILE A 39 2.82 12.79 -14.96
CA ILE A 39 2.95 11.36 -15.29
C ILE A 39 3.19 11.18 -16.78
N GLU A 40 4.46 10.96 -17.13
CA GLU A 40 4.95 10.78 -18.48
C GLU A 40 4.68 9.35 -18.99
N THR A 41 5.20 8.35 -18.28
CA THR A 41 5.16 6.95 -18.72
C THR A 41 4.62 6.03 -17.64
N ILE A 42 3.70 5.13 -18.03
CA ILE A 42 3.12 4.11 -17.14
C ILE A 42 3.39 2.73 -17.75
N THR A 43 4.34 2.02 -17.17
CA THR A 43 4.69 0.64 -17.52
C THR A 43 4.02 -0.35 -16.56
N SER A 44 3.94 -1.62 -16.93
CA SER A 44 3.45 -2.67 -16.03
C SER A 44 4.59 -3.24 -15.18
N TRP A 45 4.35 -3.41 -13.89
CA TRP A 45 5.28 -4.05 -12.97
C TRP A 45 5.04 -5.56 -12.94
N PHE A 46 5.46 -6.24 -14.01
CA PHE A 46 5.18 -7.68 -14.22
C PHE A 46 5.81 -8.59 -13.17
N GLU A 47 6.89 -8.15 -12.50
CA GLU A 47 7.53 -8.92 -11.44
C GLU A 47 6.76 -8.88 -10.12
N PHE A 48 5.74 -8.02 -9.96
CA PHE A 48 4.94 -7.92 -8.74
C PHE A 48 3.87 -9.03 -8.69
N THR A 49 4.29 -10.26 -8.38
CA THR A 49 3.43 -11.44 -8.38
C THR A 49 3.51 -12.24 -7.08
N TYR A 50 2.51 -13.08 -6.81
CA TYR A 50 2.55 -14.02 -5.68
C TYR A 50 3.82 -14.88 -5.71
N THR A 51 4.20 -15.39 -6.90
CA THR A 51 5.39 -16.22 -7.09
C THR A 51 6.66 -15.49 -6.66
N THR A 52 6.84 -14.24 -7.10
CA THR A 52 8.00 -13.42 -6.71
C THR A 52 8.08 -13.21 -5.19
N ILE A 53 6.94 -12.97 -4.54
CA ILE A 53 6.90 -12.81 -3.07
C ILE A 53 7.32 -14.10 -2.39
N MET A 54 6.82 -15.25 -2.85
CA MET A 54 7.18 -16.55 -2.28
C MET A 54 8.65 -16.89 -2.53
N GLU A 55 9.20 -16.61 -3.71
CA GLU A 55 10.64 -16.80 -3.99
C GLU A 55 11.52 -15.99 -3.02
N GLN A 56 11.11 -14.77 -2.68
CA GLN A 56 11.91 -13.89 -1.82
C GLN A 56 11.73 -14.17 -0.32
N TYR A 57 10.51 -14.53 0.10
CA TYR A 57 10.09 -14.50 1.50
C TYR A 57 9.32 -15.74 1.98
N SER A 58 9.27 -16.84 1.22
CA SER A 58 8.59 -18.07 1.63
C SER A 58 9.00 -18.55 3.03
N SER A 59 10.30 -18.55 3.33
CA SER A 59 10.82 -19.00 4.64
C SER A 59 10.17 -18.24 5.81
N ILE A 60 10.21 -16.90 5.78
CA ILE A 60 9.64 -16.08 6.86
C ILE A 60 8.11 -16.15 6.91
N LEU A 61 7.45 -16.27 5.76
CA LEU A 61 6.00 -16.38 5.65
C LEU A 61 5.47 -17.70 6.26
N HIS A 62 6.20 -18.81 6.10
CA HIS A 62 5.80 -20.10 6.65
C HIS A 62 6.26 -20.34 8.09
N THR A 63 7.44 -19.85 8.47
CA THR A 63 8.03 -20.12 9.79
C THR A 63 7.56 -19.15 10.88
N SER A 64 7.18 -17.92 10.51
CA SER A 64 6.67 -16.95 11.48
C SER A 64 5.29 -17.35 11.97
N THR A 65 5.15 -17.56 13.27
CA THR A 65 3.85 -17.81 13.90
C THR A 65 3.23 -16.52 14.44
N ILE A 66 1.95 -16.33 14.22
CA ILE A 66 1.20 -15.16 14.69
C ILE A 66 -0.13 -15.60 15.35
N ILE A 67 -0.55 -14.87 16.37
CA ILE A 67 -1.83 -15.11 17.04
C ILE A 67 -2.95 -14.80 16.06
N GLN A 68 -3.89 -15.75 15.93
CA GLN A 68 -5.06 -15.58 15.08
C GLN A 68 -5.83 -14.32 15.48
N ASN A 69 -6.24 -13.54 14.49
CA ASN A 69 -7.09 -12.37 14.69
C ASN A 69 -8.15 -12.35 13.58
N PRO A 70 -9.34 -12.92 13.83
CA PRO A 70 -10.37 -13.01 12.81
C PRO A 70 -10.78 -11.63 12.30
N MET A 71 -11.08 -11.55 11.01
CA MET A 71 -11.56 -10.36 10.33
C MET A 71 -13.01 -10.07 10.74
N PRO A 72 -13.38 -8.80 10.98
CA PRO A 72 -14.78 -8.46 11.20
C PRO A 72 -15.65 -8.83 10.00
N THR A 73 -16.76 -9.51 10.25
CA THR A 73 -17.64 -10.07 9.20
C THR A 73 -18.75 -9.12 8.75
N SER A 74 -18.95 -8.00 9.43
CA SER A 74 -20.01 -7.03 9.12
C SER A 74 -19.43 -5.81 8.40
N PRO A 75 -19.41 -5.78 7.05
CA PRO A 75 -18.97 -4.62 6.32
C PRO A 75 -19.94 -3.46 6.59
N ARG A 76 -19.36 -2.26 6.76
CA ARG A 76 -20.12 -1.04 7.00
C ARG A 76 -20.05 -0.17 5.76
N LEU A 77 -21.21 0.36 5.38
CA LEU A 77 -21.36 1.30 4.28
C LEU A 77 -20.34 2.43 4.36
N ILE A 78 -19.81 2.83 3.21
CA ILE A 78 -19.04 4.05 3.02
C ILE A 78 -19.78 5.02 2.09
N ARG A 79 -19.62 6.32 2.32
CA ARG A 79 -20.23 7.40 1.53
C ARG A 79 -19.23 8.45 1.07
N ASN A 80 -18.01 8.38 1.56
CA ASN A 80 -16.91 9.30 1.28
C ASN A 80 -15.58 8.66 1.69
N GLU A 81 -14.48 9.31 1.30
CA GLU A 81 -13.13 8.86 1.58
C GLU A 81 -12.81 8.79 3.09
N SER A 82 -13.30 9.74 3.88
CA SER A 82 -13.13 9.73 5.35
C SER A 82 -13.72 8.47 6.01
N MET A 83 -14.87 8.00 5.54
CA MET A 83 -15.46 6.74 6.00
C MET A 83 -14.62 5.55 5.55
N PHE A 84 -14.11 5.55 4.32
CA PHE A 84 -13.19 4.51 3.85
C PHE A 84 -11.91 4.45 4.69
N ARG A 85 -11.26 5.58 4.95
CA ARG A 85 -10.07 5.69 5.82
C ARG A 85 -10.32 5.09 7.20
N ARG A 86 -11.48 5.37 7.81
CA ARG A 86 -11.88 4.75 9.10
C ARG A 86 -12.01 3.23 8.99
N ARG A 87 -12.65 2.70 7.94
CA ARG A 87 -12.76 1.24 7.72
C ARG A 87 -11.40 0.59 7.47
N PHE A 88 -10.54 1.25 6.71
CA PHE A 88 -9.18 0.79 6.50
C PHE A 88 -8.42 0.66 7.83
N SER A 89 -8.46 1.70 8.68
CA SER A 89 -7.79 1.70 9.99
C SER A 89 -8.33 0.65 10.96
N GLU A 90 -9.58 0.22 10.81
CA GLU A 90 -10.17 -0.83 11.63
C GLU A 90 -9.80 -2.24 11.15
N TYR A 91 -9.81 -2.47 9.83
CA TYR A 91 -9.70 -3.82 9.26
C TYR A 91 -8.27 -4.21 8.88
N VAL A 92 -7.48 -3.26 8.37
CA VAL A 92 -6.21 -3.56 7.70
C VAL A 92 -5.02 -3.13 8.54
N LEU A 93 -5.04 -1.89 9.06
CA LEU A 93 -3.87 -1.28 9.68
C LEU A 93 -3.30 -2.09 10.88
N PRO A 94 -4.08 -2.54 11.87
CA PRO A 94 -3.56 -3.36 12.96
C PRO A 94 -3.03 -4.71 12.48
N ARG A 95 -3.60 -5.26 11.41
CA ARG A 95 -3.20 -6.54 10.81
C ARG A 95 -1.81 -6.42 10.19
N ILE A 96 -1.56 -5.37 9.41
CA ILE A 96 -0.24 -5.11 8.80
C ILE A 96 0.82 -4.87 9.88
N ARG A 97 0.54 -4.01 10.86
CA ARG A 97 1.49 -3.73 11.96
C ARG A 97 1.88 -5.00 12.72
N ARG A 98 0.92 -5.87 13.04
CA ARG A 98 1.21 -7.16 13.71
C ARG A 98 2.01 -8.11 12.82
N SER A 99 1.70 -8.15 11.53
CA SER A 99 2.37 -9.02 10.55
C SER A 99 3.83 -8.63 10.32
N LEU A 100 4.14 -7.33 10.18
CA LEU A 100 5.51 -6.84 10.06
C LEU A 100 6.32 -7.13 11.34
N ARG A 101 5.75 -6.84 12.51
CA ARG A 101 6.39 -7.16 13.79
C ARG A 101 6.66 -8.67 13.94
N ALA A 102 5.73 -9.52 13.52
CA ALA A 102 5.93 -10.97 13.54
C ALA A 102 7.03 -11.41 12.56
N ALA A 103 7.10 -10.80 11.38
CA ALA A 103 8.16 -11.04 10.42
C ALA A 103 9.53 -10.65 11.01
N PHE A 104 9.75 -9.38 11.37
CA PHE A 104 11.04 -8.91 11.88
C PHE A 104 11.53 -9.66 13.12
N LYS A 105 10.61 -10.08 14.00
CA LYS A 105 10.94 -10.91 15.16
C LYS A 105 11.54 -12.28 14.78
N ASN A 106 11.09 -12.88 13.68
CA ASN A 106 11.50 -14.21 13.23
C ASN A 106 12.47 -14.16 12.04
N LEU A 107 12.90 -12.97 11.61
CA LEU A 107 13.82 -12.79 10.50
C LEU A 107 15.23 -13.24 10.92
N PRO A 108 15.85 -14.22 10.23
CA PRO A 108 17.23 -14.61 10.51
C PRO A 108 18.18 -13.43 10.34
N ALA A 109 19.18 -13.32 11.21
CA ALA A 109 20.16 -12.22 11.14
C ALA A 109 20.92 -12.19 9.80
N GLU A 110 21.20 -13.36 9.23
CA GLU A 110 21.84 -13.51 7.91
C GLU A 110 20.97 -12.97 6.77
N ASP A 111 19.66 -13.24 6.81
CA ASP A 111 18.69 -12.73 5.83
C ASP A 111 18.52 -11.22 5.96
N SER A 112 18.49 -10.71 7.19
CA SER A 112 18.44 -9.27 7.46
C SER A 112 19.69 -8.56 6.94
N ALA A 113 20.88 -9.10 7.19
CA ALA A 113 22.14 -8.52 6.76
C ALA A 113 22.33 -8.55 5.24
N SER A 114 22.03 -9.70 4.59
CA SER A 114 22.18 -9.86 3.14
C SER A 114 21.27 -8.92 2.34
N ARG A 115 20.05 -8.68 2.83
CA ARG A 115 19.07 -7.78 2.20
C ARG A 115 19.07 -6.36 2.78
N GLN A 116 19.93 -6.10 3.77
CA GLN A 116 20.06 -4.82 4.48
C GLN A 116 18.71 -4.27 4.96
N LEU A 117 17.94 -5.11 5.67
CA LEU A 117 16.59 -4.78 6.11
C LEU A 117 16.63 -3.97 7.42
N ALA A 118 15.98 -2.81 7.42
CA ALA A 118 15.64 -2.07 8.62
C ALA A 118 14.30 -2.56 9.19
N GLU A 119 14.20 -2.67 10.52
CA GLU A 119 12.92 -2.96 11.16
C GLU A 119 11.98 -1.76 11.00
N ILE A 120 10.92 -1.93 10.22
CA ILE A 120 9.91 -0.89 9.97
C ILE A 120 8.58 -1.22 10.65
N THR A 121 7.76 -0.19 10.81
CA THR A 121 6.36 -0.30 11.22
C THR A 121 5.43 0.30 10.15
N PHE A 122 4.12 0.22 10.40
CA PHE A 122 3.07 0.70 9.52
C PHE A 122 2.01 1.49 10.28
N ASP A 123 1.60 2.63 9.73
CA ASP A 123 0.55 3.48 10.26
C ASP A 123 -0.08 4.39 9.18
N VAL A 124 -0.96 5.30 9.59
CA VAL A 124 -1.43 6.42 8.78
C VAL A 124 -0.27 7.35 8.37
N GLY A 125 -0.41 8.07 7.26
CA GLY A 125 0.68 8.88 6.70
C GLY A 125 1.27 9.92 7.66
N SER A 126 0.46 10.49 8.56
CA SER A 126 0.90 11.49 9.55
C SER A 126 1.81 10.94 10.64
N ALA A 127 2.10 9.63 10.63
CA ALA A 127 3.06 9.02 11.56
C ALA A 127 4.51 9.14 11.10
N ALA A 128 4.75 9.42 9.82
CA ALA A 128 6.07 9.76 9.29
C ALA A 128 6.23 11.28 9.21
N TYR A 129 7.48 11.73 9.06
CA TYR A 129 7.80 13.11 8.71
C TYR A 129 6.96 13.54 7.51
N TYR A 130 6.38 14.73 7.53
CA TYR A 130 5.72 15.32 6.38
C TYR A 130 6.36 16.67 6.06
N ILE A 131 6.51 16.95 4.77
CA ILE A 131 7.10 18.20 4.27
C ILE A 131 6.05 19.32 4.19
N ASP A 132 4.78 18.95 4.13
CA ASP A 132 3.65 19.86 3.98
C ASP A 132 2.46 19.41 4.84
N GLU A 133 1.96 20.30 5.70
CA GLU A 133 0.86 20.02 6.64
C GLU A 133 -0.47 19.72 5.94
N ASP A 134 -0.68 20.26 4.74
CA ASP A 134 -1.95 20.20 4.03
C ASP A 134 -2.08 18.96 3.13
N ASP A 135 -0.97 18.26 2.83
CA ASP A 135 -0.96 17.15 1.88
C ASP A 135 -0.19 15.94 2.42
N THR A 136 -0.78 15.29 3.44
CA THR A 136 -0.23 14.08 4.06
C THR A 136 -0.73 12.82 3.34
N PRO A 137 0.16 11.84 3.04
CA PRO A 137 -0.24 10.56 2.48
C PRO A 137 -1.30 9.82 3.32
N GLY A 138 -2.02 8.89 2.72
CA GLY A 138 -2.92 8.00 3.46
C GLY A 138 -2.20 7.02 4.38
N LEU A 139 -1.04 6.50 3.96
CA LEU A 139 -0.30 5.43 4.63
C LEU A 139 1.18 5.79 4.80
N ALA A 140 1.81 5.28 5.87
CA ALA A 140 3.25 5.36 6.09
C ALA A 140 3.88 4.03 6.48
N PHE A 141 5.01 3.72 5.85
CA PHE A 141 5.97 2.73 6.32
C PHE A 141 7.24 3.46 6.75
N PHE A 142 7.70 3.23 7.98
CA PHE A 142 8.78 4.01 8.55
C PHE A 142 9.53 3.24 9.64
N VAL A 143 10.72 3.70 9.98
CA VAL A 143 11.53 3.10 11.06
C VAL A 143 11.11 3.73 12.39
N PRO A 144 10.57 2.96 13.35
CA PRO A 144 10.00 3.52 14.58
C PRO A 144 11.05 4.08 15.54
N SER A 145 12.34 3.78 15.35
CA SER A 145 13.44 4.32 16.16
C SER A 145 13.93 5.69 15.69
N ASP A 146 13.56 6.12 14.49
CA ASP A 146 13.98 7.42 13.94
C ASP A 146 13.20 8.54 14.64
N SER A 147 13.83 9.71 14.81
CA SER A 147 13.11 10.88 15.33
C SER A 147 12.12 11.38 14.29
N PHE A 148 10.99 11.96 14.73
CA PHE A 148 9.94 12.41 13.82
C PHE A 148 10.47 13.30 12.69
N ASP A 149 11.35 14.26 13.00
CA ASP A 149 11.94 15.19 12.03
C ASP A 149 12.90 14.54 11.02
N SER A 150 13.23 13.27 11.19
CA SER A 150 14.16 12.51 10.35
C SER A 150 13.60 11.17 9.87
N CYS A 151 12.29 10.97 10.03
CA CYS A 151 11.62 9.69 9.80
C CYS A 151 10.85 9.73 8.46
N PRO A 152 11.51 9.49 7.29
CA PRO A 152 10.84 9.54 6.01
C PRO A 152 9.81 8.42 5.88
N ASN A 153 8.75 8.70 5.12
CA ASN A 153 7.82 7.66 4.69
C ASN A 153 8.45 6.84 3.56
N ARG A 154 8.93 5.63 3.86
CA ARG A 154 9.65 4.78 2.92
C ARG A 154 8.78 4.13 1.85
N CYS A 155 7.45 4.17 2.03
CA CYS A 155 6.49 3.71 1.04
C CYS A 155 5.13 4.41 1.25
N PRO A 156 4.95 5.65 0.80
CA PRO A 156 3.69 6.35 0.94
C PRO A 156 2.56 5.60 0.21
N GLY A 157 1.35 5.70 0.74
CA GLY A 157 0.17 5.14 0.11
C GLY A 157 -0.97 6.13 0.05
N GLU A 158 -1.78 6.03 -1.00
CA GLU A 158 -2.94 6.87 -1.22
C GLU A 158 -4.22 6.07 -0.98
N LEU A 159 -5.13 6.63 -0.16
CA LEU A 159 -6.44 6.02 0.13
C LEU A 159 -7.50 6.79 -0.64
N LYS A 160 -8.09 6.18 -1.65
CA LYS A 160 -9.16 6.73 -2.51
C LYS A 160 -10.45 5.94 -2.39
N VAL A 161 -11.47 6.40 -3.08
CA VAL A 161 -12.72 5.66 -3.30
C VAL A 161 -12.86 5.32 -4.77
N SER A 162 -13.49 4.20 -5.09
CA SER A 162 -13.52 3.69 -6.48
C SER A 162 -14.26 4.62 -7.45
N TRP A 163 -15.11 5.53 -6.96
CA TRP A 163 -15.74 6.52 -7.83
C TRP A 163 -14.85 7.74 -8.14
N THR A 164 -13.73 7.93 -7.43
CA THR A 164 -12.74 8.97 -7.72
C THR A 164 -11.45 8.43 -8.35
N TRP A 165 -11.14 7.14 -8.16
CA TRP A 165 -10.00 6.50 -8.82
C TRP A 165 -10.22 4.99 -9.00
N LYS A 166 -9.87 4.46 -10.18
CA LYS A 166 -9.84 3.01 -10.45
C LYS A 166 -8.68 2.63 -11.34
N SER A 167 -8.13 1.44 -11.12
CA SER A 167 -7.08 0.86 -11.95
C SER A 167 -7.51 0.67 -13.41
N GLU A 168 -8.77 0.28 -13.64
CA GLU A 168 -9.34 0.04 -14.98
C GLU A 168 -9.32 1.28 -15.87
N TRP A 169 -9.30 2.48 -15.27
CA TRP A 169 -9.25 3.74 -16.00
C TRP A 169 -7.97 3.94 -16.80
N ARG A 170 -6.89 3.19 -16.49
CA ARG A 170 -5.66 3.11 -17.29
C ARG A 170 -5.93 2.82 -18.76
N TYR A 171 -6.94 2.00 -19.04
CA TYR A 171 -7.28 1.53 -20.39
C TYR A 171 -8.57 2.18 -20.92
N SER A 172 -9.11 3.18 -20.22
CA SER A 172 -10.34 3.83 -20.63
C SER A 172 -10.15 4.68 -21.89
N THR A 173 -11.17 4.71 -22.75
CA THR A 173 -11.24 5.65 -23.87
C THR A 173 -11.84 6.99 -23.46
N ASN A 174 -12.39 7.11 -22.24
CA ASN A 174 -12.90 8.38 -21.71
C ASN A 174 -11.73 9.25 -21.20
N PRO A 175 -11.49 10.44 -21.78
CA PRO A 175 -10.41 11.34 -21.34
C PRO A 175 -10.48 11.72 -19.86
N ASP A 176 -11.68 11.85 -19.28
CA ASP A 176 -11.84 12.21 -17.87
C ASP A 176 -11.40 11.06 -16.95
N CYS A 177 -11.68 9.80 -17.33
CA CYS A 177 -11.18 8.63 -16.60
C CYS A 177 -9.65 8.54 -16.69
N VAL A 178 -9.08 8.74 -17.88
CA VAL A 178 -7.62 8.71 -18.07
C VAL A 178 -6.95 9.83 -17.27
N ARG A 179 -7.55 11.03 -17.25
CA ARG A 179 -7.10 12.14 -16.40
C ARG A 179 -7.14 11.74 -14.93
N GLY A 180 -8.29 11.29 -14.42
CA GLY A 180 -8.43 10.90 -13.00
C GLY A 180 -7.48 9.79 -12.58
N TYR A 181 -7.22 8.81 -13.47
CA TYR A 181 -6.22 7.77 -13.23
C TYR A 181 -4.82 8.36 -13.03
N LYS A 182 -4.41 9.26 -13.93
CA LYS A 182 -3.12 9.95 -13.85
C LYS A 182 -3.05 10.94 -12.69
N GLU A 183 -4.14 11.58 -12.30
CA GLU A 183 -4.20 12.47 -11.12
C GLU A 183 -3.87 11.71 -9.84
N GLY A 184 -4.48 10.54 -9.63
CA GLY A 184 -4.15 9.69 -8.48
C GLY A 184 -2.69 9.23 -8.46
N LEU A 185 -2.13 8.90 -9.63
CA LEU A 185 -0.70 8.56 -9.76
C LEU A 185 0.21 9.77 -9.54
N ALA A 186 -0.15 10.96 -10.02
CA ALA A 186 0.62 12.19 -9.84
C ALA A 186 0.73 12.55 -8.36
N ARG A 187 -0.37 12.46 -7.62
CA ARG A 187 -0.39 12.69 -6.18
C ARG A 187 0.50 11.69 -5.43
N LEU A 188 0.38 10.41 -5.75
CA LEU A 188 1.24 9.39 -5.14
C LEU A 188 2.72 9.64 -5.50
N ASN A 189 3.03 9.97 -6.76
CA ASN A 189 4.40 10.27 -7.20
C ASN A 189 4.98 11.49 -6.48
N TYR A 190 4.16 12.52 -6.25
CA TYR A 190 4.54 13.67 -5.43
C TYR A 190 4.99 13.23 -4.03
N TYR A 191 4.18 12.45 -3.30
CA TYR A 191 4.59 11.93 -1.99
C TYR A 191 5.86 11.09 -2.05
N MET A 192 5.97 10.22 -3.05
CA MET A 192 7.17 9.42 -3.24
C MET A 192 8.39 10.31 -3.48
N ARG A 193 8.27 11.42 -4.21
CA ARG A 193 9.37 12.37 -4.46
C ARG A 193 9.79 13.09 -3.19
N GLU A 194 8.83 13.62 -2.44
CA GLU A 194 9.07 14.32 -1.19
C GLU A 194 9.80 13.42 -0.17
N HIS A 195 9.45 12.12 -0.12
CA HIS A 195 10.13 11.17 0.76
C HIS A 195 11.29 10.40 0.14
N LYS A 196 11.64 10.68 -1.12
CA LYS A 196 12.60 9.91 -1.93
C LYS A 196 12.26 8.42 -2.04
N ALA A 197 11.03 8.02 -1.75
CA ALA A 197 10.61 6.63 -1.78
C ALA A 197 10.51 6.09 -3.21
N ARG A 198 11.01 4.86 -3.40
CA ARG A 198 10.91 4.10 -4.65
C ARG A 198 9.58 3.39 -4.81
N TYR A 199 8.89 3.09 -3.71
CA TYR A 199 7.68 2.29 -3.69
C TYR A 199 6.50 3.08 -3.12
N GLY A 200 5.30 2.78 -3.60
CA GLY A 200 4.06 3.33 -3.09
C GLY A 200 2.86 2.48 -3.50
N CYS A 201 1.67 2.81 -3.02
CA CYS A 201 0.46 2.10 -3.43
C CYS A 201 -0.78 2.98 -3.42
N ILE A 202 -1.77 2.64 -4.22
CA ILE A 202 -3.11 3.24 -4.18
C ILE A 202 -4.09 2.16 -3.74
N LEU A 203 -4.91 2.46 -2.75
CA LEU A 203 -5.96 1.57 -2.26
C LEU A 203 -7.31 2.25 -2.35
N THR A 204 -8.30 1.47 -2.73
CA THR A 204 -9.71 1.84 -2.65
C THR A 204 -10.48 0.84 -1.81
N GLU A 205 -11.78 1.06 -1.68
CA GLU A 205 -12.69 0.07 -1.12
C GLU A 205 -12.87 -1.18 -2.00
N ALA A 206 -12.33 -1.16 -3.23
CA ALA A 206 -12.47 -2.25 -4.19
C ALA A 206 -11.14 -2.98 -4.47
N GLU A 207 -10.01 -2.29 -4.44
CA GLU A 207 -8.73 -2.84 -4.91
C GLU A 207 -7.50 -2.22 -4.22
N ILE A 208 -6.35 -2.84 -4.43
CA ILE A 208 -5.02 -2.25 -4.19
C ILE A 208 -4.17 -2.37 -5.45
N VAL A 209 -3.38 -1.33 -5.72
CA VAL A 209 -2.41 -1.28 -6.81
C VAL A 209 -1.06 -0.84 -6.25
N ALA A 210 -0.01 -1.63 -6.49
CA ALA A 210 1.36 -1.29 -6.12
C ALA A 210 2.02 -0.46 -7.23
N VAL A 211 2.84 0.49 -6.84
CA VAL A 211 3.52 1.44 -7.73
C VAL A 211 5.00 1.47 -7.37
N ARG A 212 5.86 1.39 -8.38
CA ARG A 212 7.30 1.58 -8.29
C ARG A 212 7.69 2.77 -9.15
N ARG A 213 8.31 3.78 -8.55
CA ARG A 213 8.91 4.90 -9.29
C ARG A 213 10.19 4.42 -9.97
N LEU A 214 10.41 4.89 -11.20
CA LEU A 214 11.62 4.64 -11.96
C LEU A 214 12.59 5.83 -11.79
N GLU A 215 13.81 5.72 -12.30
CA GLU A 215 14.85 6.75 -12.10
C GLU A 215 14.46 8.12 -12.70
N GLU A 216 13.67 8.11 -13.78
CA GLU A 216 13.14 9.32 -14.43
C GLU A 216 11.83 9.76 -13.76
N ASP A 217 11.74 11.04 -13.33
CA ASP A 217 10.54 11.57 -12.67
C ASP A 217 9.33 11.47 -13.62
N GLY A 218 8.17 11.09 -13.08
CA GLY A 218 6.97 10.85 -13.88
C GLY A 218 6.93 9.50 -14.61
N HIS A 219 7.95 8.66 -14.47
CA HIS A 219 7.97 7.30 -15.01
C HIS A 219 7.67 6.28 -13.91
N LEU A 220 6.54 5.59 -14.04
CA LEU A 220 6.03 4.65 -13.04
C LEU A 220 5.88 3.25 -13.63
N ALA A 221 6.19 2.23 -12.83
CA ALA A 221 5.75 0.85 -13.06
C ALA A 221 4.62 0.52 -12.10
N VAL A 222 3.51 0.03 -12.64
CA VAL A 222 2.25 -0.20 -11.90
C VAL A 222 1.88 -1.68 -11.97
N SER A 223 1.59 -2.29 -10.82
CA SER A 223 1.19 -3.70 -10.74
C SER A 223 -0.22 -3.91 -11.32
N ASP A 224 -0.58 -5.18 -11.55
CA ASP A 224 -1.99 -5.53 -11.70
C ASP A 224 -2.75 -5.23 -10.39
N ALA A 225 -4.03 -4.91 -10.52
CA ALA A 225 -4.89 -4.64 -9.39
C ALA A 225 -5.27 -5.93 -8.65
N VAL A 226 -5.23 -5.88 -7.32
CA VAL A 226 -5.65 -6.97 -6.46
C VAL A 226 -6.98 -6.61 -5.84
N ASP A 227 -8.00 -7.43 -6.09
CA ASP A 227 -9.34 -7.26 -5.53
C ASP A 227 -9.29 -7.29 -4.00
N ARG A 228 -10.00 -6.37 -3.34
CA ARG A 228 -10.02 -6.24 -1.88
C ARG A 228 -10.43 -7.53 -1.18
N SER A 229 -11.31 -8.30 -1.79
CA SER A 229 -11.85 -9.56 -1.27
C SER A 229 -11.07 -10.80 -1.71
N ALA A 230 -9.98 -10.65 -2.45
CA ALA A 230 -9.11 -11.76 -2.80
C ALA A 230 -8.55 -12.42 -1.53
N HIS A 231 -8.77 -13.73 -1.40
CA HIS A 231 -8.31 -14.57 -0.30
C HIS A 231 -8.03 -15.98 -0.81
N GLY A 232 -7.26 -16.74 -0.03
CA GLY A 232 -6.89 -18.12 -0.32
C GLY A 232 -5.41 -18.31 -0.59
N GLU A 233 -5.05 -19.57 -0.82
CA GLU A 233 -3.68 -19.96 -1.15
C GLU A 233 -3.34 -19.60 -2.60
N GLY A 234 -2.09 -19.23 -2.87
CA GLY A 234 -1.63 -18.95 -4.23
C GLY A 234 -2.08 -17.61 -4.83
N VAL A 235 -2.79 -16.76 -4.07
CA VAL A 235 -3.30 -15.46 -4.57
C VAL A 235 -2.69 -14.29 -3.82
N LEU A 236 -2.52 -13.17 -4.53
CA LEU A 236 -2.25 -11.89 -3.89
C LEU A 236 -3.52 -11.41 -3.18
N THR A 237 -3.35 -10.92 -1.95
CA THR A 237 -4.41 -10.31 -1.14
C THR A 237 -3.97 -8.91 -0.73
N VAL A 238 -4.92 -8.04 -0.34
CA VAL A 238 -4.58 -6.69 0.17
C VAL A 238 -3.54 -6.75 1.30
N CYS A 239 -3.70 -7.71 2.22
CA CYS A 239 -2.79 -7.82 3.35
C CYS A 239 -1.40 -8.31 2.93
N LEU A 240 -1.31 -9.29 2.02
CA LEU A 240 -0.04 -9.78 1.52
C LEU A 240 0.70 -8.70 0.71
N VAL A 241 -0.02 -7.94 -0.12
CA VAL A 241 0.53 -6.81 -0.89
C VAL A 241 1.11 -5.76 0.05
N LEU A 242 0.33 -5.25 1.02
CA LEU A 242 0.81 -4.24 1.97
C LEU A 242 1.99 -4.74 2.81
N TRP A 243 1.95 -6.01 3.24
CA TRP A 243 3.07 -6.60 3.96
C TRP A 243 4.34 -6.63 3.08
N TYR A 244 4.22 -7.04 1.82
CA TYR A 244 5.35 -7.09 0.89
C TYR A 244 5.88 -5.69 0.54
N MET A 245 5.00 -4.70 0.37
CA MET A 245 5.40 -3.29 0.23
C MET A 245 6.22 -2.82 1.44
N GLY A 246 5.84 -3.24 2.65
CA GLY A 246 6.65 -3.02 3.84
C GLY A 246 8.02 -3.69 3.76
N MET A 247 8.09 -4.96 3.34
CA MET A 247 9.37 -5.64 3.17
C MET A 247 10.27 -4.97 2.12
N LEU A 248 9.69 -4.39 1.06
CA LEU A 248 10.43 -3.58 0.08
C LEU A 248 10.92 -2.25 0.69
N ALA A 249 10.07 -1.57 1.44
CA ALA A 249 10.39 -0.32 2.15
C ALA A 249 11.45 -0.50 3.26
N ALA A 250 11.63 -1.73 3.74
CA ALA A 250 12.64 -2.08 4.74
C ALA A 250 14.04 -2.20 4.16
N ARG A 251 14.19 -2.49 2.86
CA ARG A 251 15.50 -2.66 2.20
C ARG A 251 16.27 -1.35 2.16
N SER A 252 17.59 -1.41 1.98
CA SER A 252 18.42 -0.21 1.83
C SER A 252 18.19 0.54 0.51
N ASP A 253 17.74 -0.14 -0.55
CA ASP A 253 17.38 0.44 -1.84
C ASP A 253 15.92 0.93 -1.92
N TRP A 254 15.31 1.21 -0.76
CA TRP A 254 13.97 1.79 -0.68
C TRP A 254 13.91 3.21 -1.27
N GLU A 255 15.04 3.92 -1.29
CA GLU A 255 15.16 5.26 -1.85
C GLU A 255 15.60 5.26 -3.33
N LEU A 256 15.30 6.37 -4.00
CA LEU A 256 15.69 6.73 -5.36
C LEU A 256 16.58 7.97 -5.32
#